data_AF-A0A955H5S1-F1
#
_entry.id   AF-A0A955H5S1-F1
#
_cell.length_a   1.000
_cell.length_b   1.000
_cell.length_c   1.000
_cell.angle_alpha   90.00
_cell.angle_beta   90.00
_cell.angle_gamma   90.00
#
_symmetry.space_group_name_H-M   'P 1'
#
loop_
_entity.id
_entity.type
_entity.pdbx_description
1 polymer ?
#
loop_
_entity_poly.entity_id
_entity_poly.type
_entity_poly.pdbx_seq_one_letter_code
_entity_poly.pdbx_strand_id
1 'polypeptide(L)' 'MRYIVFDLETQNIFQEVGSSDPAALDISVATVYDSETDKYTTVLVDDIDSLWPIIEKADALVGYNSNHF' A
#
# COMPACT_ATOMS: atom_id res chain seq x y z
N MET A 1 -5.01 -19.95 -4.14
CA MET A 1 -4.51 -18.96 -3.18
C MET A 1 -4.57 -17.61 -3.88
N ARG A 2 -5.45 -16.72 -3.41
CA ARG A 2 -5.56 -15.35 -3.87
C ARG A 2 -4.55 -14.51 -3.09
N TYR A 3 -3.56 -13.95 -3.76
CA TYR A 3 -2.60 -13.06 -3.14
C TYR A 3 -2.76 -11.65 -3.70
N ILE A 4 -2.55 -10.66 -2.84
CA ILE A 4 -2.52 -9.25 -3.22
C ILE A 4 -1.08 -8.77 -3.13
N VAL A 5 -0.53 -8.30 -4.26
CA VAL A 5 0.73 -7.56 -4.22
C VAL A 5 0.40 -6.11 -3.99
N PHE A 6 1.05 -5.46 -3.03
CA PHE A 6 0.77 -4.05 -2.71
C PHE A 6 2.06 -3.25 -2.58
N ASP A 7 1.94 -1.95 -2.86
CA ASP A 7 2.99 -0.97 -2.61
C ASP A 7 2.36 0.40 -2.31
N LEU A 8 3.10 1.25 -1.60
CA LEU A 8 2.68 2.57 -1.15
C LEU A 8 3.71 3.62 -1.51
N GLU A 9 3.23 4.81 -1.87
CA GLU A 9 4.06 6.01 -2.04
C GLU A 9 3.73 7.03 -0.96
N THR A 10 4.71 7.88 -0.64
CA THR A 10 4.61 8.88 0.43
C THR A 10 4.52 10.30 -0.13
N GLN A 11 3.96 11.23 0.63
CA GLN A 11 3.85 12.65 0.24
C GLN A 11 5.11 13.45 0.58
N ASN A 12 5.87 12.96 1.55
CA ASN A 12 7.00 13.64 2.16
C ASN A 12 8.14 12.64 2.39
N ILE A 13 9.36 13.15 2.55
CA ILE A 13 10.56 12.33 2.76
C ILE A 13 11.06 12.41 4.21
N PHE A 14 11.87 11.42 4.61
CA PHE A 14 12.47 11.35 5.95
C PHE A 14 13.19 12.64 6.39
N GLN A 15 13.85 13.33 5.45
CA GLN A 15 14.51 14.61 5.73
C GLN A 15 13.51 15.71 6.11
N GLU A 16 12.32 15.73 5.52
CA GLU A 16 11.30 16.74 5.78
C GLU A 16 10.64 16.55 7.15
N VAL A 17 10.51 15.29 7.59
CA VAL A 17 9.97 14.97 8.92
C VAL A 17 11.04 14.88 10.01
N GLY A 18 12.32 14.93 9.65
CA GLY A 18 13.43 14.87 10.58
C GLY A 18 13.51 13.55 11.37
N SER A 19 12.99 12.46 10.80
CA SER A 19 12.88 11.14 11.42
C SER A 19 13.20 10.05 10.40
N SER A 20 13.63 8.87 10.85
CA SER A 20 13.71 7.66 10.03
C SER A 20 12.57 6.68 10.32
N ASP A 21 11.59 7.10 11.12
CA ASP A 21 10.37 6.34 11.40
C ASP A 21 9.40 6.48 10.21
N PRO A 22 9.07 5.39 9.50
CA PRO A 22 8.16 5.47 8.35
C PRO A 22 6.74 5.87 8.74
N ALA A 23 6.33 5.64 9.99
CA ALA A 23 5.03 6.10 10.48
C ALA A 23 4.91 7.64 10.55
N ALA A 24 6.02 8.36 10.40
CA ALA A 24 6.03 9.82 10.26
C ALA A 24 5.73 10.29 8.83
N LEU A 25 5.68 9.39 7.84
CA LEU A 25 5.39 9.72 6.45
C LEU A 25 3.89 9.61 6.16
N ASP A 26 3.35 10.58 5.43
CA ASP A 26 1.97 10.55 4.96
C ASP A 26 1.86 9.73 3.67
N ILE A 27 0.85 8.88 3.56
CA ILE A 27 0.58 8.11 2.33
C ILE A 27 0.05 9.06 1.24
N SER A 28 0.56 8.93 0.02
CA SER A 28 0.08 9.67 -1.15
C SER A 28 -0.81 8.81 -2.05
N VAL A 29 -0.31 7.62 -2.39
CA VAL A 29 -0.90 6.70 -3.36
C VAL A 29 -0.70 5.27 -2.87
N ALA A 30 -1.70 4.42 -3.10
CA ALA A 30 -1.60 2.99 -2.89
C ALA A 30 -1.91 2.26 -4.19
N THR A 31 -1.15 1.19 -4.49
CA THR A 31 -1.43 0.30 -5.62
C THR A 31 -1.51 -1.14 -5.15
N VAL A 32 -2.49 -1.87 -5.67
CA VAL A 32 -2.61 -3.31 -5.47
C VAL A 32 -2.73 -4.04 -6.80
N TYR A 33 -2.09 -5.21 -6.91
CA TYR A 33 -2.37 -6.23 -7.91
C TYR A 33 -3.14 -7.38 -7.26
N ASP A 34 -4.24 -7.80 -7.90
CA ASP A 34 -5.07 -8.90 -7.43
C ASP A 34 -4.92 -10.13 -8.32
N SER A 35 -4.35 -11.21 -7.78
CA SER A 35 -4.11 -12.45 -8.53
C SER A 35 -5.40 -13.19 -8.94
N GLU A 36 -6.55 -12.88 -8.32
CA GLU A 36 -7.84 -13.47 -8.70
C GLU A 36 -8.39 -12.84 -9.98
N THR A 37 -8.19 -11.53 -10.16
CA THR A 37 -8.79 -10.76 -11.25
C THR A 37 -7.80 -10.33 -12.33
N ASP A 38 -6.50 -10.50 -12.07
CA ASP A 38 -5.39 -10.05 -12.92
C ASP A 38 -5.42 -8.55 -13.20
N LYS A 39 -5.81 -7.76 -12.19
CA LYS A 39 -5.98 -6.31 -12.30
C LYS A 39 -5.14 -5.56 -11.29
N TYR A 40 -4.71 -4.38 -11.72
CA TYR A 40 -4.12 -3.36 -10.88
C TYR A 40 -5.20 -2.36 -10.48
N THR A 41 -5.24 -2.00 -9.20
CA THR A 41 -6.08 -0.92 -8.66
C THR A 41 -5.17 0.06 -7.96
N THR A 42 -5.17 1.31 -8.41
CA THR A 42 -4.38 2.40 -7.85
C THR A 42 -5.31 3.50 -7.38
N VAL A 43 -5.09 3.98 -6.16
CA VAL A 43 -5.93 5.00 -5.52
C VAL A 43 -5.08 6.05 -4.83
N LEU A 44 -5.60 7.28 -4.76
CA LEU A 44 -5.03 8.31 -3.90
C LEU A 44 -5.41 8.04 -2.44
N VAL A 45 -4.72 8.67 -1.49
CA VAL A 45 -4.98 8.52 -0.06
C VAL A 45 -6.45 8.81 0.32
N ASP A 46 -7.10 9.76 -0.36
CA ASP A 46 -8.51 10.12 -0.13
C ASP A 46 -9.48 8.97 -0.45
N ASP A 47 -9.06 8.02 -1.29
CA ASP A 47 -9.85 6.88 -1.75
C ASP A 47 -9.31 5.54 -1.22
N ILE A 48 -8.35 5.54 -0.29
CA ILE A 48 -7.63 4.33 0.17
C ILE A 48 -8.56 3.27 0.76
N ASP A 49 -9.67 3.70 1.38
CA ASP A 49 -10.68 2.80 1.95
C ASP A 49 -11.34 1.88 0.91
N SER A 50 -11.30 2.25 -0.38
CA SER A 50 -11.81 1.42 -1.46
C SER A 50 -10.97 0.14 -1.69
N LEU A 51 -9.76 0.06 -1.11
CA LEU A 51 -8.91 -1.13 -1.17
C LEU A 51 -9.30 -2.19 -0.12
N TRP A 52 -10.01 -1.83 0.95
CA TRP A 52 -10.34 -2.78 2.02
C TRP A 52 -11.10 -4.03 1.52
N PRO A 53 -12.14 -3.92 0.67
CA PRO A 53 -12.84 -5.10 0.16
C PRO A 53 -11.98 -6.03 -0.70
N ILE A 54 -10.84 -5.56 -1.22
CA ILE A 54 -9.85 -6.35 -1.96
C ILE A 54 -8.92 -7.06 -0.98
N ILE A 55 -8.34 -6.30 -0.04
CA ILE A 55 -7.37 -6.78 0.96
C ILE A 55 -7.99 -7.81 1.90
N GLU A 56 -9.21 -7.59 2.38
CA GLU A 56 -9.90 -8.50 3.32
C GLU A 56 -10.19 -9.89 2.73
N LYS A 57 -10.15 -10.02 1.40
CA LYS A 57 -10.37 -11.29 0.69
C LYS A 57 -9.06 -11.99 0.31
N ALA A 58 -7.91 -11.41 0.64
CA ALA A 58 -6.62 -11.97 0.33
C ALA A 58 -6.29 -13.15 1.27
N ASP A 59 -5.80 -14.26 0.70
CA ASP A 59 -5.17 -15.32 1.48
C ASP A 59 -3.75 -14.92 1.93
N ALA A 60 -3.10 -14.04 1.16
CA ALA A 60 -1.74 -13.55 1.42
C ALA A 60 -1.55 -12.12 0.92
N LEU A 61 -0.74 -11.34 1.66
CA LEU A 61 -0.26 -10.02 1.25
C LEU A 61 1.22 -10.11 0.89
N VAL A 62 1.58 -9.58 -0.27
CA VAL A 62 2.94 -9.58 -0.79
C VAL A 62 3.36 -8.14 -0.99
N GLY A 63 4.43 -7.72 -0.33
CA GLY A 63 4.98 -6.39 -0.51
C GLY A 63 6.50 -6.43 -0.42
N TYR A 64 7.15 -5.36 -0.87
CA TYR A 64 8.60 -5.22 -0.80
C TYR A 64 8.96 -4.36 0.40
N ASN A 65 9.78 -4.90 1.30
CA ASN A 65 10.22 -4.21 2.52
C ASN A 65 9.09 -3.75 3.48
N SER A 66 7.86 -4.25 3.33
CA SER A 66 6.66 -3.75 4.04
C SER A 66 6.63 -3.97 5.56
N ASN A 67 7.59 -4.69 6.13
CA ASN A 67 7.76 -4.81 7.59
C ASN A 67 8.68 -3.72 8.18
N HIS A 68 9.29 -2.91 7.33
CA HIS A 68 10.31 -1.92 7.72
C HIS A 68 10.11 -0.55 7.06
N PHE A 69 9.51 -0.53 5.87
CA PHE A 69 9.05 0.67 5.21
C PHE A 69 7.67 1.07 5.71
#